data_AF-P28195-F1
#
_entry.id   AF-P28195-F1
#
_cell.length_a   1.000
_cell.length_b   1.000
_cell.length_c   1.000
_cell.angle_alpha   90.00
_cell.angle_beta   90.00
_cell.angle_gamma   90.00
#
_symmetry.space_group_name_H-M   'P 1'
#
loop_
_entity.id
_entity.type
_entity.pdbx_description
1 polymer ?
#
loop_
_entity_poly.entity_id
_entity_poly.type
_entity_poly.pdbx_seq_one_letter_code
_entity_poly.pdbx_strand_id
1 'polypeptide(L)'
;QKCATIVMVTNLLEAKKLKCHQYWPGEDTNEGETEKYGYFLVTLTDVKTRNFFVTRTFNFNNSTTLPSIIRQLHYTAWPDFGVPKNPHELLLFRRRVIAANPPHSGPIVV
;
A
#
# COMPACT_ATOMS: atom_id res chain seq x y z
N GLN A 1 2.29 -5.40 15.75
CA GLN A 1 1.94 -6.32 14.66
C GLN A 1 3.10 -6.65 13.71
N LYS A 2 4.27 -5.96 13.71
CA LYS A 2 5.43 -6.30 12.84
C LYS A 2 5.06 -6.53 11.35
N CYS A 3 4.03 -5.83 10.87
CA CYS A 3 3.56 -5.94 9.48
C CYS A 3 4.61 -5.34 8.54
N ALA A 4 4.88 -6.02 7.43
CA ALA A 4 5.76 -5.53 6.37
C ALA A 4 5.02 -5.34 5.03
N THR A 5 3.74 -5.72 4.96
CA THR A 5 2.95 -5.67 3.73
C THR A 5 1.51 -5.25 4.02
N ILE A 6 1.12 -4.13 3.40
CA ILE A 6 -0.24 -3.62 3.38
C ILE A 6 -0.80 -3.89 1.99
N VAL A 7 -2.01 -4.42 1.92
CA VAL A 7 -2.78 -4.57 0.70
C VAL A 7 -3.91 -3.54 0.79
N MET A 8 -4.08 -2.72 -0.24
CA MET A 8 -5.20 -1.79 -0.36
C MET A 8 -5.99 -2.18 -1.60
N VAL A 9 -7.29 -2.43 -1.45
CA VAL A 9 -8.15 -2.96 -2.55
C VAL A 9 -9.30 -2.02 -2.92
N THR A 10 -9.16 -0.74 -2.61
CA THR A 10 -10.13 0.33 -2.94
C THR A 10 -9.38 1.60 -3.29
N ASN A 11 -9.90 2.37 -4.24
CA ASN A 11 -9.35 3.70 -4.52
C ASN A 11 -9.78 4.69 -3.43
N LEU A 12 -9.08 5.83 -3.30
CA LEU A 12 -9.46 6.88 -2.35
C LEU A 12 -10.85 7.45 -2.67
N LEU A 13 -11.10 7.72 -3.95
CA LEU A 13 -12.34 8.25 -4.50
C LEU A 13 -12.90 7.31 -5.57
N GLU A 14 -14.20 7.11 -5.49
CA GLU A 14 -14.91 6.07 -6.24
C GLU A 14 -16.32 6.61 -6.50
N ALA A 15 -16.68 6.82 -7.78
CA ALA A 15 -17.91 7.50 -8.20
C ALA A 15 -18.19 8.83 -7.44
N LYS A 16 -17.13 9.65 -7.22
CA LYS A 16 -17.15 10.91 -6.45
C LYS A 16 -17.43 10.75 -4.94
N LYS A 17 -17.48 9.52 -4.43
CA LYS A 17 -17.59 9.23 -3.01
C LYS A 17 -16.23 8.87 -2.44
N LEU A 18 -15.87 9.48 -1.33
CA LEU A 18 -14.67 9.12 -0.57
C LEU A 18 -14.87 7.73 0.06
N LYS A 19 -13.93 6.81 -0.20
CA LYS A 19 -13.92 5.45 0.35
C LYS A 19 -12.81 5.26 1.37
N CYS A 20 -11.67 5.89 1.15
CA CYS A 20 -10.53 5.84 2.05
C CYS A 20 -9.87 7.22 2.09
N HIS A 21 -9.46 7.66 3.27
CA HIS A 21 -8.55 8.80 3.39
C HIS A 21 -7.13 8.32 3.09
N GLN A 22 -6.34 9.18 2.48
CA GLN A 22 -4.92 8.90 2.32
C GLN A 22 -4.24 8.81 3.69
N TYR A 23 -3.52 7.72 3.92
CA TYR A 23 -2.80 7.44 5.18
C TYR A 23 -1.28 7.28 4.96
N TRP A 24 -0.79 7.76 3.82
CA TRP A 24 0.62 7.75 3.46
C TRP A 24 1.07 9.16 3.04
N PRO A 25 2.37 9.46 3.14
CA PRO A 25 2.91 10.78 2.83
C PRO A 25 2.78 11.11 1.35
N GLY A 26 2.45 12.36 1.05
CA GLY A 26 2.62 12.95 -0.27
C GLY A 26 1.76 12.37 -1.39
N GLU A 27 2.01 12.84 -2.60
CA GLU A 27 1.49 12.23 -3.82
C GLU A 27 2.45 11.15 -4.33
N ASP A 28 1.96 10.28 -5.22
CA ASP A 28 2.75 9.18 -5.83
C ASP A 28 3.99 9.64 -6.62
N THR A 29 4.15 10.94 -6.80
CA THR A 29 5.26 11.60 -7.49
C THR A 29 6.36 12.09 -6.55
N ASN A 30 6.15 12.11 -5.24
CA ASN A 30 7.01 12.78 -4.26
C ASN A 30 7.83 11.79 -3.44
N GLU A 31 8.71 11.03 -4.09
CA GLU A 31 9.68 10.20 -3.38
C GLU A 31 10.55 11.08 -2.44
N GLY A 32 10.78 10.59 -1.22
CA GLY A 32 11.48 11.30 -0.14
C GLY A 32 10.56 12.04 0.83
N GLU A 33 9.28 12.21 0.51
CA GLU A 33 8.34 12.91 1.40
C GLU A 33 8.12 12.12 2.70
N THR A 34 8.12 12.84 3.82
CA THR A 34 8.03 12.26 5.16
C THR A 34 6.90 12.91 5.93
N GLU A 35 6.00 12.10 6.48
CA GLU A 35 4.90 12.55 7.32
C GLU A 35 4.93 11.84 8.69
N LYS A 36 4.49 12.56 9.72
CA LYS A 36 4.40 12.06 11.09
C LYS A 36 2.95 11.69 11.43
N TYR A 37 2.74 10.43 11.78
CA TYR A 37 1.45 9.91 12.26
C TYR A 37 1.57 9.48 13.72
N GLY A 38 1.23 10.38 14.65
CA GLY A 38 1.42 10.14 16.08
C GLY A 38 2.89 9.93 16.45
N TYR A 39 3.25 8.70 16.84
CA TYR A 39 4.63 8.31 17.18
C TYR A 39 5.42 7.74 16.00
N PHE A 40 4.80 7.63 14.83
CA PHE A 40 5.39 7.03 13.64
C PHE A 40 5.87 8.12 12.69
N LEU A 41 7.08 7.95 12.18
CA LEU A 41 7.62 8.72 11.06
C LEU A 41 7.62 7.81 9.84
N VAL A 42 6.90 8.21 8.80
CA VAL A 42 6.74 7.42 7.58
C VAL A 42 7.29 8.22 6.42
N THR A 43 8.27 7.65 5.73
CA THR A 43 8.89 8.25 4.54
C THR A 43 8.56 7.41 3.33
N LEU A 44 8.00 8.03 2.28
CA LEU A 44 7.82 7.39 0.98
C LEU A 44 9.17 7.32 0.27
N THR A 45 9.63 6.12 -0.09
CA THR A 45 10.98 5.92 -0.66
C THR A 45 11.00 5.42 -2.10
N ASP A 46 9.91 4.81 -2.57
CA ASP A 46 9.81 4.29 -3.93
C ASP A 46 8.33 4.11 -4.31
N VAL A 47 7.98 4.52 -5.54
CA VAL A 47 6.65 4.28 -6.11
C VAL A 47 6.77 3.56 -7.45
N LYS A 48 6.05 2.44 -7.59
CA LYS A 48 5.97 1.66 -8.83
C LYS A 48 4.53 1.56 -9.29
N THR A 49 4.17 2.37 -10.28
CA THR A 49 2.85 2.33 -10.94
C THR A 49 2.83 1.28 -12.06
N ARG A 50 1.76 0.50 -12.10
CA ARG A 50 1.42 -0.48 -13.15
C ARG A 50 -0.06 -0.32 -13.50
N ASN A 51 -0.51 -0.97 -14.57
CA ASN A 51 -1.87 -0.77 -15.12
C ASN A 51 -3.01 -0.96 -14.10
N PHE A 52 -2.88 -1.91 -13.17
CA PHE A 52 -3.96 -2.32 -12.26
C PHE A 52 -3.61 -2.18 -10.78
N PHE A 53 -2.38 -1.77 -10.48
CA PHE A 53 -1.93 -1.59 -9.11
C PHE A 53 -0.76 -0.63 -9.01
N VAL A 54 -0.63 -0.01 -7.83
CA VAL A 54 0.51 0.81 -7.42
C VAL A 54 1.20 0.11 -6.26
N THR A 55 2.54 0.08 -6.27
CA THR A 55 3.33 -0.35 -5.12
C THR A 55 4.06 0.83 -4.53
N ARG A 56 3.89 1.08 -3.24
CA ARG A 56 4.63 2.09 -2.47
C ARG A 56 5.54 1.40 -1.47
N THR A 57 6.76 1.87 -1.36
CA THR A 57 7.70 1.43 -0.31
C THR A 57 7.90 2.56 0.67
N PHE A 58 7.79 2.24 1.96
CA PHE A 58 7.96 3.18 3.05
C PHE A 58 9.09 2.76 3.96
N ASN A 59 9.90 3.73 4.37
CA ASN A 59 10.67 3.62 5.60
C ASN A 59 9.77 4.02 6.76
N PHE A 60 9.63 3.10 7.71
CA PHE A 60 8.80 3.25 8.89
C PHE A 60 9.70 3.27 10.12
N ASN A 61 9.69 4.39 10.84
CA ASN A 61 10.48 4.58 12.04
C ASN A 61 9.58 4.97 13.22
N ASN A 62 9.89 4.45 14.41
CA ASN A 62 9.32 4.91 15.66
C ASN A 62 10.43 4.98 16.71
N SER A 63 10.27 5.79 17.76
CA SER A 63 11.31 6.01 18.77
C SER A 63 11.68 4.79 19.62
N THR A 64 10.89 3.72 19.55
CA THR A 64 10.94 2.54 20.44
C THR A 64 11.35 1.24 19.72
N THR A 65 11.36 1.22 18.39
CA THR A 65 11.59 0.01 17.59
C THR A 65 12.60 0.29 16.50
N LEU A 66 13.30 -0.77 16.07
CA LEU A 66 14.17 -0.68 14.91
C LEU A 66 13.39 -0.18 13.68
N PRO A 67 14.01 0.66 12.84
CA PRO A 67 13.44 1.03 11.55
C PRO A 67 13.04 -0.20 10.75
N SER A 68 11.92 -0.10 10.03
CA SER A 68 11.37 -1.19 9.23
C SER A 68 10.93 -0.70 7.87
N ILE A 69 10.90 -1.60 6.90
CA ILE A 69 10.41 -1.32 5.55
C ILE A 69 9.00 -1.90 5.42
N ILE A 70 8.05 -1.06 5.03
CA ILE A 70 6.68 -1.47 4.76
C ILE A 70 6.39 -1.27 3.28
N ARG A 71 5.81 -2.28 2.63
CA ARG A 71 5.30 -2.15 1.25
C ARG A 71 3.78 -2.10 1.26
N GLN A 72 3.19 -1.10 0.63
CA GLN A 72 1.78 -1.08 0.33
C GLN A 72 1.58 -1.44 -1.13
N LEU A 73 0.72 -2.42 -1.40
CA LEU A 73 0.28 -2.79 -2.73
C LEU A 73 -1.19 -2.38 -2.87
N HIS A 74 -1.47 -1.39 -3.69
CA HIS A 74 -2.78 -0.83 -3.92
C HIS A 74 -3.34 -1.33 -5.25
N TYR A 75 -4.34 -2.20 -5.23
CA TYR A 75 -5.08 -2.63 -6.42
C TYR A 75 -6.13 -1.57 -6.80
N THR A 76 -5.93 -0.94 -7.95
CA THR A 76 -6.71 0.25 -8.38
C THR A 76 -7.81 -0.08 -9.39
N ALA A 77 -7.85 -1.33 -9.88
CA ALA A 77 -8.77 -1.77 -10.93
C ALA A 77 -10.07 -2.43 -10.39
N TRP A 78 -10.33 -2.35 -9.09
CA TRP A 78 -11.60 -2.83 -8.52
C TRP A 78 -12.70 -1.79 -8.73
N PRO A 79 -13.84 -2.14 -9.35
CA PRO A 79 -14.94 -1.20 -9.56
C PRO A 79 -15.86 -1.10 -8.32
N ASP A 80 -16.44 0.08 -8.07
CA ASP A 80 -17.47 0.28 -7.02
C ASP A 80 -18.60 -0.75 -7.07
N PHE A 81 -19.08 -1.01 -8.29
CA PHE A 81 -20.22 -1.88 -8.55
C PHE A 81 -19.73 -3.11 -9.29
N GLY A 82 -19.64 -4.22 -8.56
CA GLY A 82 -19.30 -5.53 -9.09
C GLY A 82 -17.88 -5.97 -8.74
N VAL A 83 -17.29 -6.71 -9.67
CA VAL A 83 -15.98 -7.34 -9.53
C VAL A 83 -15.10 -7.00 -10.73
N PRO A 84 -13.77 -7.11 -10.63
CA PRO A 84 -12.89 -6.93 -11.77
C PRO A 84 -13.33 -7.79 -12.96
N LYS A 85 -13.39 -7.19 -14.16
CA LYS A 85 -13.84 -7.89 -15.38
C LYS A 85 -12.95 -9.09 -15.73
N ASN A 86 -11.67 -9.01 -15.39
CA ASN A 86 -10.70 -10.06 -15.66
C ASN A 86 -10.10 -10.60 -14.35
N PRO A 87 -10.41 -11.84 -13.94
CA PRO A 87 -9.85 -12.41 -12.72
C PRO A 87 -8.32 -12.58 -12.78
N HIS A 88 -7.73 -12.62 -13.98
CA HIS A 88 -6.28 -12.71 -14.17
C HIS A 88 -5.53 -11.54 -13.50
N GLU A 89 -6.09 -10.33 -13.52
CA GLU A 89 -5.48 -9.13 -12.93
C GLU A 89 -5.37 -9.27 -11.40
N LEU A 90 -6.45 -9.71 -10.77
CA LEU A 90 -6.49 -9.97 -9.33
C LEU A 90 -5.56 -11.13 -8.93
N LEU A 91 -5.48 -12.19 -9.74
CA LEU A 91 -4.56 -13.30 -9.51
C LEU A 91 -3.10 -12.88 -9.63
N LEU A 92 -2.77 -12.04 -10.61
CA LEU A 92 -1.43 -11.47 -10.76
C LEU A 92 -1.09 -10.56 -9.56
N PHE A 93 -2.04 -9.73 -9.14
CA PHE A 93 -1.89 -8.90 -7.95
C PHE A 93 -1.64 -9.75 -6.69
N ARG A 94 -2.43 -10.82 -6.47
CA ARG A 94 -2.22 -11.76 -5.36
C ARG A 94 -0.82 -12.38 -5.39
N ARG A 95 -0.33 -12.80 -6.56
CA ARG A 95 1.05 -13.33 -6.70
C ARG A 95 2.09 -12.29 -6.30
N ARG A 96 1.88 -11.02 -6.66
CA ARG A 96 2.77 -9.91 -6.28
C ARG A 96 2.75 -9.64 -4.78
N VAL A 97 1.57 -9.64 -4.14
CA VAL A 97 1.45 -9.51 -2.68
C VAL A 97 2.23 -10.60 -1.96
N ILE A 98 2.06 -11.86 -2.37
CA ILE A 98 2.77 -12.99 -1.75
C ILE A 98 4.29 -12.85 -1.91
N ALA A 99 4.76 -12.52 -3.12
CA ALA A 99 6.19 -12.33 -3.38
C ALA A 99 6.77 -11.12 -2.63
N ALA A 100 5.94 -10.10 -2.37
CA ALA A 100 6.33 -8.90 -1.66
C ALA A 100 6.20 -9.02 -0.13
N ASN A 101 5.76 -10.14 0.43
CA ASN A 101 5.72 -10.31 1.89
C ASN A 101 6.97 -11.08 2.37
N PRO A 102 7.86 -10.47 3.18
CA PRO A 102 9.04 -11.16 3.67
C PRO A 102 8.70 -12.40 4.50
N PRO A 103 9.52 -13.47 4.44
CA PRO A 103 9.39 -14.55 5.42
C PRO A 103 9.61 -13.99 6.83
N HIS A 104 8.83 -14.49 7.81
CA HIS A 104 8.86 -14.05 9.22
C HIS A 104 8.35 -12.63 9.51
N SER A 105 7.72 -11.96 8.54
CA SER A 105 6.93 -10.75 8.83
C SER A 105 5.69 -11.11 9.66
N GLY A 106 5.12 -10.10 10.32
CA GLY A 106 3.82 -10.21 10.94
C GLY A 106 2.68 -10.37 9.93
N PRO A 107 1.41 -10.40 10.40
CA PRO A 107 0.26 -10.54 9.52
C PRO A 107 0.22 -9.44 8.46
N ILE A 108 -0.20 -9.84 7.25
CA ILE A 108 -0.55 -8.91 6.17
C ILE A 108 -1.79 -8.12 6.61
N VAL A 109 -1.73 -6.80 6.45
CA VAL A 109 -2.89 -5.92 6.62
C VAL A 109 -3.56 -5.77 5.26
N VAL A 110 -4.88 -5.93 5.19
CA VAL A 110 -5.69 -5.81 3.97
C VAL A 110 -6.80 -4.80 4.21
#